data_AF-A0A7J8WLP8-F1
#
_entry.id   AF-A0A7J8WLP8-F1
#
_cell.length_a   1.000
_cell.length_b   1.000
_cell.length_c   1.000
_cell.angle_alpha   90.00
_cell.angle_beta   90.00
_cell.angle_gamma   90.00
#
_symmetry.space_group_name_H-M   'P 1'
#
loop_
_entity.id
_entity.type
_entity.pdbx_description
1 polymer ?
#
loop_
_entity_poly.entity_id
_entity_poly.type
_entity_poly.pdbx_seq_one_letter_code
_entity_poly.pdbx_strand_id
1 'polypeptide(L)'
;MLLKLKNLETLVLSSNNFSGAIKLDVLSKLKNLKMLELSNNKLLSFSSDDGVNSTFQKLETLYFSSCNVQQFPNILRSAKSLRYLDLSNNAIKGSIFKWESEDKPYSFFLSYVVVREEDAALL
;
A
#
# COMPACT_ATOMS: atom_id res chain seq x y z
N MET A 1 4.31 -18.29 -8.25
CA MET A 1 4.89 -17.91 -9.56
C MET A 1 5.73 -16.64 -9.45
N LEU A 2 5.17 -15.51 -8.97
CA LEU A 2 5.88 -14.23 -8.82
C LEU A 2 7.15 -14.28 -7.95
N LEU A 3 7.15 -15.05 -6.86
CA LEU A 3 8.31 -15.17 -5.94
C LEU A 3 9.59 -15.75 -6.57
N LYS A 4 9.50 -16.33 -7.77
CA LYS A 4 10.66 -16.80 -8.53
C LYS A 4 11.39 -15.65 -9.24
N LEU A 5 10.73 -14.50 -9.43
CA LEU A 5 11.26 -13.32 -10.09
C LEU A 5 12.08 -12.48 -9.10
N LYS A 6 13.27 -12.97 -8.71
CA LYS A 6 14.11 -12.35 -7.66
C LYS A 6 14.57 -10.92 -7.98
N ASN A 7 14.62 -10.58 -9.26
CA ASN A 7 15.07 -9.27 -9.75
C ASN A 7 13.91 -8.37 -10.20
N LEU A 8 12.66 -8.74 -9.88
CA LEU A 8 11.50 -7.92 -10.23
C LEU A 8 11.57 -6.58 -9.49
N GLU A 9 11.70 -5.50 -10.24
CA GLU A 9 11.71 -4.13 -9.70
C GLU A 9 10.35 -3.43 -9.83
N THR A 10 9.60 -3.75 -10.88
CA THR A 10 8.31 -3.12 -11.18
C THR A 10 7.29 -4.20 -11.48
N LEU A 11 6.13 -4.10 -10.82
CA LEU A 11 4.97 -4.93 -11.08
C LEU A 11 3.76 -4.04 -11.34
N VAL A 12 3.25 -4.08 -12.58
CA VAL A 12 2.06 -3.35 -13.00
C VAL A 12 0.97 -4.35 -13.35
N LEU A 13 -0.16 -4.22 -12.65
CA LEU A 13 -1.32 -5.11 -12.72
C LEU A 13 -2.63 -4.31 -12.65
N SER A 14 -2.57 -3.01 -12.94
CA SER A 14 -3.72 -2.11 -12.90
C SER A 14 -4.78 -2.43 -13.94
N SER A 15 -6.01 -2.00 -13.67
CA SER A 15 -7.15 -2.10 -14.59
C SER A 15 -7.46 -3.53 -15.04
N ASN A 16 -7.38 -4.46 -14.08
CA ASN A 16 -7.84 -5.83 -14.25
C ASN A 16 -9.10 -6.05 -13.39
N ASN A 17 -9.70 -7.24 -13.54
CA ASN A 17 -10.81 -7.67 -12.69
C ASN A 17 -10.32 -8.57 -11.55
N PHE A 18 -9.16 -8.27 -10.97
CA PHE A 18 -8.68 -9.07 -9.83
C PHE A 18 -9.56 -8.85 -8.61
N SER A 19 -9.74 -9.92 -7.85
CA SER A 19 -10.60 -9.98 -6.67
C SER A 19 -9.93 -10.71 -5.53
N GLY A 20 -10.38 -10.45 -4.31
CA GLY A 20 -9.88 -11.10 -3.10
C GLY A 20 -8.79 -10.27 -2.42
N ALA A 21 -8.05 -10.88 -1.49
CA ALA A 21 -7.05 -10.19 -0.69
C ALA A 21 -5.63 -10.57 -1.13
N ILE A 22 -4.83 -9.59 -1.51
CA ILE A 22 -3.41 -9.80 -1.79
C ILE A 22 -2.62 -9.83 -0.49
N LYS A 23 -1.79 -10.86 -0.32
CA LYS A 23 -0.92 -11.04 0.86
C LYS A 23 0.32 -10.18 0.71
N LEU A 24 0.34 -9.01 1.34
CA LEU A 24 1.46 -8.07 1.23
C LEU A 24 2.75 -8.61 1.86
N ASP A 25 2.64 -9.41 2.93
CA ASP A 25 3.76 -10.12 3.54
C ASP A 25 4.45 -11.06 2.53
N VAL A 26 3.67 -11.72 1.67
CA VAL A 26 4.20 -12.56 0.59
C VAL A 26 4.90 -11.71 -0.48
N LEU A 27 4.28 -10.61 -0.92
CA LEU A 27 4.90 -9.71 -1.89
C LEU A 27 6.17 -9.04 -1.37
N SER A 28 6.27 -8.78 -0.06
CA SER A 28 7.47 -8.22 0.58
C SER A 28 8.72 -9.11 0.46
N LYS A 29 8.56 -10.38 0.05
CA LYS A 29 9.66 -11.30 -0.27
C LYS A 29 10.34 -10.97 -1.60
N LEU A 30 9.73 -10.14 -2.45
CA LEU A 30 10.35 -9.57 -3.65
C LEU A 30 11.27 -8.41 -3.24
N LYS A 31 12.48 -8.73 -2.78
CA LYS A 31 13.41 -7.77 -2.15
C LYS A 31 13.88 -6.63 -3.06
N ASN A 32 13.71 -6.77 -4.38
CA ASN A 32 14.08 -5.75 -5.36
C ASN A 32 12.89 -4.92 -5.85
N LEU A 33 11.67 -5.21 -5.40
CA LEU A 33 10.48 -4.49 -5.84
C LEU A 33 10.53 -3.03 -5.36
N LYS A 34 10.50 -2.11 -6.32
CA LYS A 34 10.49 -0.66 -6.13
C LYS A 34 9.13 -0.04 -6.44
N MET A 35 8.41 -0.58 -7.42
CA MET A 35 7.10 -0.09 -7.82
C MET A 35 6.07 -1.21 -7.86
N LEU A 36 4.94 -0.98 -7.20
CA LEU A 36 3.75 -1.84 -7.26
C LEU A 36 2.54 -1.02 -7.66
N GLU A 37 1.94 -1.38 -8.79
CA GLU A 37 0.76 -0.72 -9.35
C GLU A 37 -0.37 -1.75 -9.51
N LEU A 38 -1.44 -1.57 -8.74
CA LEU A 38 -2.58 -2.47 -8.64
C LEU A 38 -3.92 -1.74 -8.75
N SER A 39 -3.91 -0.45 -9.10
CA SER A 39 -5.10 0.39 -9.13
C SER A 39 -6.15 -0.11 -10.10
N ASN A 40 -7.41 0.31 -9.91
CA ASN A 40 -8.54 -0.08 -10.75
C ASN A 40 -8.85 -1.59 -10.74
N ASN A 41 -8.56 -2.27 -9.62
CA ASN A 41 -9.03 -3.64 -9.36
C ASN A 41 -10.09 -3.58 -8.25
N LYS A 42 -11.34 -3.27 -8.62
CA LYS A 42 -12.41 -2.86 -7.69
C LYS A 42 -12.73 -3.87 -6.57
N LEU A 43 -12.44 -5.15 -6.77
CA LEU A 43 -12.70 -6.23 -5.80
C LEU A 43 -11.45 -6.67 -5.05
N LEU A 44 -10.31 -6.01 -5.27
CA LEU A 44 -9.03 -6.34 -4.66
C LEU A 44 -8.85 -5.55 -3.36
N SER A 45 -8.41 -6.24 -2.33
CA SER A 45 -8.05 -5.66 -1.03
C SER A 45 -6.66 -6.15 -0.59
N PHE A 46 -6.20 -5.67 0.55
CA PHE A 46 -4.98 -6.18 1.19
C PHE A 46 -5.29 -7.15 2.32
N SER A 47 -4.32 -8.03 2.57
CA SER A 47 -4.17 -8.76 3.82
C SER A 47 -2.70 -8.77 4.21
N SER A 48 -2.44 -8.69 5.51
CA SER A 48 -1.10 -8.90 6.10
C SER A 48 -1.25 -9.64 7.41
N ASP A 49 -0.33 -10.54 7.69
CA ASP A 49 -0.20 -11.15 9.01
C ASP A 49 0.65 -10.23 9.90
N ASP A 50 0.00 -9.54 10.83
CA ASP A 50 0.64 -8.59 11.75
C ASP A 50 1.63 -9.28 12.72
N GLY A 51 1.59 -10.62 12.83
CA GLY A 51 2.55 -11.40 13.62
C GLY A 51 3.89 -11.67 12.91
N VAL A 52 3.97 -11.40 11.60
CA VAL A 52 5.19 -11.63 10.82
C VAL A 52 5.95 -10.31 10.69
N ASN A 53 7.22 -10.30 11.11
CA ASN A 53 8.14 -9.18 10.89
C ASN A 53 8.55 -9.07 9.39
N SER A 54 7.57 -8.81 8.53
CA SER A 54 7.72 -8.59 7.10
C SER A 54 7.64 -7.10 6.79
N THR A 55 8.45 -6.64 5.84
CA THR A 55 8.40 -5.27 5.34
C THR A 55 8.95 -5.18 3.92
N PHE A 56 8.51 -4.18 3.19
CA PHE A 56 9.06 -3.86 1.88
C PHE A 56 10.38 -3.08 2.04
N GLN A 57 11.48 -3.73 1.66
CA GLN A 57 12.82 -3.14 1.85
C GLN A 57 13.15 -2.02 0.86
N LYS A 58 12.66 -2.12 -0.38
CA LYS A 58 13.00 -1.19 -1.47
C LYS A 58 11.78 -0.57 -2.15
N LEU A 59 10.57 -0.83 -1.66
CA LEU A 59 9.37 -0.29 -2.29
C LEU A 59 9.37 1.23 -2.14
N GLU A 60 9.37 1.93 -3.25
CA GLU A 60 9.38 3.40 -3.33
C GLU A 60 8.01 3.94 -3.71
N THR A 61 7.25 3.18 -4.50
CA THR A 61 5.97 3.61 -5.04
C THR A 61 4.93 2.51 -4.94
N LEU A 62 3.78 2.84 -4.34
CA LEU A 62 2.61 1.98 -4.29
C LEU A 62 1.38 2.74 -4.81
N TYR A 63 0.79 2.21 -5.88
CA TYR A 63 -0.50 2.65 -6.38
C TYR A 63 -1.52 1.55 -6.18
N PHE A 64 -2.59 1.89 -5.46
CA PHE A 64 -3.69 1.00 -5.15
C PHE A 64 -5.02 1.76 -5.14
N SER A 65 -5.17 2.74 -6.02
CA SER A 65 -6.39 3.53 -6.10
C SER A 65 -7.54 2.76 -6.74
N SER A 66 -8.78 3.13 -6.40
CA SER A 66 -9.99 2.52 -6.98
C SER A 66 -10.07 0.99 -6.79
N CYS A 67 -9.78 0.55 -5.56
CA CYS A 67 -9.84 -0.84 -5.10
C CYS A 67 -10.83 -0.97 -3.91
N ASN A 68 -10.76 -2.06 -3.14
CA ASN A 68 -11.56 -2.31 -1.94
C ASN A 68 -10.72 -2.31 -0.66
N VAL A 69 -9.81 -1.34 -0.50
CA VAL A 69 -9.01 -1.19 0.71
C VAL A 69 -9.85 -0.54 1.81
N GLN A 70 -9.91 -1.16 2.99
CA GLN A 70 -10.72 -0.69 4.12
C GLN A 70 -9.89 -0.16 5.30
N GLN A 71 -8.60 -0.48 5.31
CA GLN A 71 -7.68 -0.09 6.39
C GLN A 71 -6.28 0.13 5.83
N PHE A 72 -5.50 0.97 6.52
CA PHE A 72 -4.09 1.13 6.21
C PHE A 72 -3.32 -0.17 6.52
N PRO A 73 -2.51 -0.69 5.58
CA PRO A 73 -1.74 -1.91 5.80
C PRO A 73 -0.50 -1.63 6.66
N ASN A 74 -0.42 -2.28 7.84
CA ASN A 74 0.66 -2.08 8.82
C ASN A 74 2.07 -2.32 8.27
N ILE A 75 2.20 -3.25 7.31
CA ILE A 75 3.47 -3.56 6.64
C ILE A 75 4.13 -2.34 5.97
N LEU A 76 3.37 -1.31 5.62
CA LEU A 76 3.90 -0.08 5.02
C LEU A 76 4.49 0.88 6.06
N ARG A 77 4.15 0.75 7.35
CA ARG A 77 4.73 1.60 8.41
C ARG A 77 6.25 1.50 8.44
N SER A 78 6.76 0.26 8.35
CA SER A 78 8.19 -0.04 8.36
C SER A 78 8.86 0.06 6.98
N ALA A 79 8.12 0.37 5.91
CA ALA A 79 8.67 0.58 4.57
C ALA A 79 9.39 1.94 4.50
N LYS A 80 10.69 1.95 4.79
CA LYS A 80 11.51 3.18 4.88
C LYS A 80 11.77 3.85 3.53
N SER A 81 11.73 3.09 2.43
CA SER A 81 11.98 3.60 1.09
C SER A 81 10.74 4.18 0.41
N LEU A 82 9.55 4.01 0.99
CA LEU A 82 8.29 4.42 0.37
C LEU A 82 8.21 5.95 0.30
N ARG A 83 8.03 6.47 -0.91
CA ARG A 83 7.98 7.91 -1.22
C ARG A 83 6.62 8.32 -1.79
N TYR A 84 5.95 7.40 -2.47
CA TYR A 84 4.66 7.63 -3.14
C TYR A 84 3.65 6.56 -2.72
N LEU A 85 2.48 6.99 -2.26
CA LEU A 85 1.40 6.11 -1.84
C LEU A 85 0.05 6.68 -2.32
N ASP A 86 -0.55 6.03 -3.30
CA ASP A 86 -1.91 6.35 -3.76
C ASP A 86 -2.88 5.29 -3.26
N LEU A 87 -3.77 5.70 -2.36
CA LEU A 87 -4.88 4.90 -1.85
C LEU A 87 -6.23 5.57 -2.16
N SER A 88 -6.28 6.51 -3.12
CA SER A 88 -7.50 7.24 -3.45
C SER A 88 -8.63 6.33 -3.92
N ASN A 89 -9.88 6.77 -3.73
CA ASN A 89 -11.08 6.04 -4.16
C ASN A 89 -11.17 4.61 -3.58
N ASN A 90 -10.80 4.44 -2.30
CA ASN A 90 -10.99 3.20 -1.55
C ASN A 90 -12.06 3.39 -0.48
N ALA A 91 -12.28 2.39 0.36
CA ALA A 91 -13.26 2.42 1.45
C ALA A 91 -12.57 2.47 2.82
N ILE A 92 -11.46 3.22 2.93
CA ILE A 92 -10.64 3.26 4.15
C ILE A 92 -11.44 3.92 5.26
N LYS A 93 -11.63 3.19 6.36
CA LYS A 93 -12.34 3.68 7.54
C LYS A 93 -11.36 3.90 8.68
N GLY A 94 -11.59 4.97 9.44
CA GLY A 94 -10.84 5.30 10.64
C GLY A 94 -9.78 6.39 10.42
N SER A 95 -9.20 6.80 11.53
CA SER A 95 -8.31 7.95 11.58
C SER A 95 -6.93 7.63 11.00
N ILE A 96 -6.57 8.39 9.96
CA ILE A 96 -5.21 8.45 9.39
C ILE A 96 -4.19 8.84 10.49
N PHE A 97 -4.61 9.62 11.50
CA PHE A 97 -3.73 10.07 12.59
C PHE A 97 -3.08 8.94 13.40
N LYS A 98 -3.68 7.73 13.48
CA LYS A 98 -3.05 6.55 14.11
C LYS A 98 -1.82 6.03 13.37
N TRP A 99 -1.64 6.41 12.12
CA TRP A 99 -0.49 6.05 11.30
C TRP A 99 0.56 7.17 11.29
N GLU A 100 0.12 8.42 11.43
CA GLU A 100 0.97 9.62 11.39
C GLU A 100 1.77 9.87 12.68
N SER A 101 1.36 9.28 13.82
CA SER A 101 2.00 9.54 15.12
C SER A 101 3.35 8.84 15.36
N GLU A 102 3.85 8.07 14.39
CA GLU A 102 5.11 7.30 14.51
C GLU A 102 6.18 7.85 13.54
N ASP A 103 6.79 8.97 13.93
CA ASP A 103 8.18 9.36 13.62
C ASP A 103 8.62 9.36 12.14
N LYS A 104 7.75 9.82 11.22
CA LYS A 104 8.15 10.23 9.87
C LYS A 104 8.01 11.75 9.73
N PRO A 105 8.99 12.46 9.13
CA PRO A 105 8.98 13.93 9.08
C PRO A 105 7.72 14.44 8.36
N TYR A 106 7.00 15.31 9.07
CA TYR A 106 5.70 15.91 8.74
C TYR A 106 5.59 16.59 7.36
N SER A 107 6.67 16.73 6.59
CA SER A 107 6.67 17.39 5.28
C SER A 107 6.36 16.49 4.09
N PHE A 108 6.24 15.18 4.28
CA PHE A 108 6.08 14.21 3.17
C PHE A 108 4.64 13.74 2.90
N PHE A 109 3.67 14.05 3.77
CA PHE A 109 2.38 13.35 3.75
C PHE A 109 1.25 14.01 2.96
N LEU A 110 1.20 15.35 2.86
CA LEU A 110 0.11 16.00 2.11
C LEU A 110 0.40 16.18 0.61
N SER A 111 1.66 16.10 0.18
CA SER A 111 2.02 16.28 -1.24
C SER A 111 1.91 15.01 -2.10
N TYR A 112 1.90 13.81 -1.48
CA TYR A 112 1.98 12.54 -2.21
C TYR A 112 1.05 11.43 -1.74
N VAL A 113 0.18 11.70 -0.77
CA VAL A 113 -0.92 10.80 -0.38
C VAL A 113 -2.22 11.43 -0.88
N VAL A 114 -2.74 10.94 -2.00
CA VAL A 114 -4.10 11.28 -2.44
C VAL A 114 -5.04 10.37 -1.65
N VAL A 115 -5.44 10.79 -0.46
CA VAL A 115 -6.63 10.27 0.20
C VAL A 115 -7.67 11.39 0.09
N ARG A 116 -8.88 11.09 -0.40
CA ARG A 116 -9.89 12.13 -0.53
C ARG A 116 -10.22 12.66 0.87
N GLU A 117 -10.35 13.97 0.97
CA GLU A 117 -10.75 14.69 2.20
C GLU A 117 -12.09 14.14 2.77
N GLU A 118 -12.94 13.60 1.89
CA GLU A 118 -14.22 12.94 2.18
C GLU A 118 -14.07 11.64 2.98
N ASP A 119 -12.94 10.92 2.83
CA ASP A 119 -12.63 9.68 3.55
C ASP A 119 -11.90 9.95 4.88
N ALA A 120 -11.39 11.17 5.08
CA ALA A 120 -10.72 11.63 6.30
C ALA A 120 -11.67 12.34 7.28
N ALA A 121 -12.94 12.54 6.90
CA ALA A 121 -13.91 13.36 7.62
C ALA A 121 -14.63 12.59 8.74
N LEU A 122 -13.89 12.16 9.76
CA LEU A 122 -14.38 12.02 11.13
C LEU A 122 -13.23 12.42 12.07
N LEU A 123 -13.04 13.74 12.18
CA LEU A 123 -12.29 14.38 13.28
C LEU A 123 -12.97 14.09 14.62
#